data_AF-A0A359FXJ0-F1
#
_entry.id   AF-A0A359FXJ0-F1
#
_cell.length_a   1.000
_cell.length_b   1.000
_cell.length_c   1.000
_cell.angle_alpha   90.00
_cell.angle_beta   90.00
_cell.angle_gamma   90.00
#
_symmetry.space_group_name_H-M   'P 1'
#
loop_
_entity.id
_entity.type
_entity.pdbx_description
1 polymer ?
#
loop_
_entity_poly.entity_id
_entity_poly.type
_entity_poly.pdbx_seq_one_letter_code
_entity_poly.pdbx_strand_id
1 'polypeptide(L)'
;KAARFIRFCNAFNIPIITLEDMPGYLPGVDQEHAGVIRHGAKVLYAYSEATVPKITVILRKAYGGGYIAMNSRHLGADFMFAWPTAEIAVMGPEGAANIIFKKEIEEAEDPDKMRQIKVQEYVERFANPYVAAAKGYVDSVIEPSETRSLLLHAIEVSSHKDDQRPFKKHGIPPF
;
A
#
# COMPACT_ATOMS: atom_id res chain seq x y z
N LYS A 1 -12.92 -10.80 1.83
CA LYS A 1 -12.15 -11.60 2.82
C LYS A 1 -11.42 -10.71 3.82
N ALA A 2 -10.37 -9.99 3.42
CA ALA A 2 -9.51 -9.18 4.29
C ALA A 2 -10.29 -8.24 5.24
N ALA A 3 -11.23 -7.45 4.70
CA ALA A 3 -12.03 -6.51 5.50
C ALA A 3 -12.71 -7.14 6.73
N ARG A 4 -13.28 -8.36 6.59
CA ARG A 4 -13.94 -9.04 7.72
C ARG A 4 -12.92 -9.52 8.76
N PHE A 5 -11.76 -10.00 8.31
CA PHE A 5 -10.67 -10.43 9.20
C PHE A 5 -10.08 -9.25 9.97
N ILE A 6 -9.81 -8.13 9.30
CA ILE A 6 -9.31 -6.88 9.92
C ILE A 6 -10.28 -6.40 11.01
N ARG A 7 -11.58 -6.34 10.71
CA ARG A 7 -12.58 -5.91 11.70
C ARG A 7 -12.71 -6.89 12.87
N PHE A 8 -12.55 -8.19 12.63
CA PHE A 8 -12.49 -9.18 13.71
C PHE A 8 -11.27 -8.93 14.61
N CYS A 9 -10.08 -8.82 14.04
CA CYS A 9 -8.86 -8.53 14.80
C CYS A 9 -9.02 -7.25 15.63
N ASN A 10 -9.56 -6.18 15.02
CA ASN A 10 -9.81 -4.93 15.72
C ASN A 10 -10.79 -5.09 16.88
N ALA A 11 -11.91 -5.81 16.68
CA ALA A 11 -12.93 -6.00 17.71
C ALA A 11 -12.42 -6.80 18.93
N PHE A 12 -11.39 -7.63 18.74
CA PHE A 12 -10.82 -8.48 19.78
C PHE A 12 -9.40 -8.06 20.20
N ASN A 13 -9.01 -6.81 19.92
CA ASN A 13 -7.72 -6.23 20.32
C ASN A 13 -6.49 -7.01 19.83
N ILE A 14 -6.57 -7.59 18.62
CA ILE A 14 -5.48 -8.34 18.01
C ILE A 14 -4.71 -7.41 17.05
N PRO A 15 -3.39 -7.19 17.26
CA PRO A 15 -2.56 -6.44 16.34
C PRO A 15 -2.59 -6.98 14.90
N ILE A 16 -2.47 -6.09 13.92
CA ILE A 16 -2.53 -6.44 12.50
C ILE A 16 -1.19 -6.15 11.85
N ILE A 17 -0.59 -7.19 11.26
CA ILE A 17 0.62 -7.08 10.45
C ILE A 17 0.23 -7.33 9.00
N THR A 18 0.54 -6.38 8.13
CA THR A 18 0.27 -6.45 6.69
C THR A 18 1.57 -6.63 5.94
N LEU A 19 1.66 -7.68 5.13
CA LEU A 19 2.76 -7.89 4.19
C LEU A 19 2.26 -7.54 2.79
N GLU A 20 2.86 -6.54 2.16
CA GLU A 20 2.39 -6.00 0.89
C GLU A 20 3.28 -6.39 -0.29
N ASP A 21 2.66 -7.00 -1.30
CA ASP A 21 3.16 -7.16 -2.68
C ASP A 21 1.96 -7.14 -3.63
N MET A 22 1.34 -5.97 -3.82
CA MET A 22 0.14 -5.78 -4.64
C MET A 22 0.42 -4.82 -5.83
N PRO A 23 0.34 -5.31 -7.09
CA PRO A 23 0.44 -4.45 -8.28
C PRO A 23 -0.84 -3.66 -8.59
N GLY A 24 -1.93 -3.91 -7.87
CA GLY A 24 -3.22 -3.26 -8.06
C GLY A 24 -4.39 -4.25 -7.99
N TYR A 25 -5.59 -3.76 -8.32
CA TYR A 25 -6.79 -4.58 -8.42
C TYR A 25 -6.80 -5.37 -9.74
N LEU A 26 -7.46 -6.53 -9.74
CA LEU A 26 -7.64 -7.32 -10.95
C LEU A 26 -8.52 -6.55 -11.95
N PRO A 27 -8.01 -6.21 -13.15
CA PRO A 27 -8.83 -5.59 -14.18
C PRO A 27 -9.82 -6.60 -14.78
N GLY A 28 -11.01 -6.13 -15.14
CA GLY A 28 -11.99 -6.93 -15.88
C GLY A 28 -13.41 -6.41 -15.73
N VAL A 29 -14.20 -6.49 -16.81
CA VAL A 29 -15.61 -6.07 -16.84
C VAL A 29 -16.42 -6.80 -15.77
N ASP A 30 -16.14 -8.09 -15.57
CA ASP A 30 -16.81 -8.90 -14.54
C ASP A 30 -16.53 -8.37 -13.12
N GLN A 31 -15.33 -7.85 -12.85
CA GLN A 31 -15.00 -7.24 -11.55
C GLN A 31 -15.80 -5.95 -11.34
N GLU A 32 -15.91 -5.12 -12.36
CA GLU A 32 -16.69 -3.88 -12.31
C GLU A 32 -18.18 -4.19 -12.07
N HIS A 33 -18.77 -5.10 -12.84
CA HIS A 33 -20.17 -5.52 -12.68
C HIS A 33 -20.43 -6.22 -11.35
N ALA A 34 -19.47 -7.00 -10.84
CA ALA A 34 -19.56 -7.58 -9.49
C ALA A 34 -19.47 -6.53 -8.38
N GLY A 35 -19.09 -5.29 -8.71
CA GLY A 35 -18.99 -4.16 -7.80
C GLY A 35 -17.65 -4.14 -7.06
N VAL A 36 -16.54 -4.26 -7.77
CA VAL A 36 -15.19 -4.17 -7.18
C VAL A 36 -15.00 -2.88 -6.36
N ILE A 37 -15.63 -1.77 -6.77
CA ILE A 37 -15.57 -0.48 -6.06
C ILE A 37 -16.05 -0.62 -4.60
N ARG A 38 -17.29 -1.10 -4.40
CA ARG A 38 -17.86 -1.29 -3.04
C ARG A 38 -17.13 -2.38 -2.27
N HIS A 39 -16.60 -3.41 -2.93
CA HIS A 39 -15.85 -4.47 -2.27
C HIS A 39 -14.44 -4.02 -1.83
N GLY A 40 -13.71 -3.28 -2.65
CA GLY A 40 -12.41 -2.70 -2.32
C GLY A 40 -12.54 -1.67 -1.19
N ALA A 41 -13.57 -0.84 -1.25
CA ALA A 41 -13.85 0.15 -0.21
C ALA A 41 -14.10 -0.46 1.19
N LYS A 42 -14.53 -1.74 1.29
CA LYS A 42 -14.62 -2.43 2.60
C LYS A 42 -13.26 -2.60 3.26
N VAL A 43 -12.19 -2.80 2.50
CA VAL A 43 -10.82 -2.95 3.05
C VAL A 43 -10.32 -1.60 3.57
N LEU A 44 -10.51 -0.53 2.77
CA LEU A 44 -10.21 0.85 3.18
C LEU A 44 -10.93 1.19 4.48
N TYR A 45 -12.24 0.96 4.53
CA TYR A 45 -13.06 1.20 5.71
C TYR A 45 -12.54 0.41 6.92
N ALA A 46 -12.22 -0.88 6.74
CA ALA A 46 -11.77 -1.74 7.83
C ALA A 46 -10.44 -1.26 8.45
N TYR A 47 -9.46 -0.86 7.64
CA TYR A 47 -8.21 -0.32 8.17
C TYR A 47 -8.39 1.06 8.81
N SER A 48 -9.14 1.97 8.18
CA SER A 48 -9.38 3.31 8.73
C SER A 48 -10.23 3.32 10.01
N GLU A 49 -11.06 2.30 10.24
CA GLU A 49 -11.82 2.14 11.49
C GLU A 49 -10.98 1.50 12.59
N ALA A 50 -9.95 0.71 12.25
CA ALA A 50 -9.21 -0.08 13.21
C ALA A 50 -8.28 0.77 14.08
N THR A 51 -8.37 0.59 15.40
CA THR A 51 -7.62 1.31 16.45
C THR A 51 -6.53 0.44 17.08
N VAL A 52 -6.56 -0.88 16.88
CA VAL A 52 -5.46 -1.76 17.27
C VAL A 52 -4.12 -1.33 16.63
N PRO A 53 -2.97 -1.83 17.12
CA PRO A 53 -1.71 -1.66 16.43
C PRO A 53 -1.75 -2.22 15.01
N LYS A 54 -1.33 -1.42 14.04
CA LYS A 54 -1.31 -1.72 12.62
C LYS A 54 0.08 -1.48 12.05
N ILE A 55 0.75 -2.53 11.63
CA ILE A 55 2.11 -2.49 11.09
C ILE A 55 2.09 -3.00 9.65
N THR A 56 2.76 -2.29 8.74
CA THR A 56 2.88 -2.68 7.33
C THR A 56 4.34 -2.88 6.96
N VAL A 57 4.62 -3.98 6.24
CA VAL A 57 5.92 -4.24 5.62
C VAL A 57 5.70 -4.41 4.12
N ILE A 58 6.24 -3.48 3.34
CA ILE A 58 6.19 -3.51 1.89
C ILE A 58 7.36 -4.37 1.40
N LEU A 59 7.04 -5.54 0.85
CA LEU A 59 8.02 -6.51 0.39
C LEU A 59 8.53 -6.16 -1.01
N ARG A 60 7.59 -5.79 -1.88
CA ARG A 60 7.87 -5.46 -3.28
C ARG A 60 6.83 -4.48 -3.82
N LYS A 61 5.84 -4.90 -4.60
CA LYS A 61 4.96 -3.96 -5.31
C LYS A 61 3.93 -3.33 -4.38
N ALA A 62 3.75 -2.02 -4.47
CA ALA A 62 2.70 -1.27 -3.78
C ALA A 62 2.21 -0.13 -4.69
N TYR A 63 1.26 -0.44 -5.57
CA TYR A 63 0.82 0.51 -6.59
C TYR A 63 -0.58 1.08 -6.34
N GLY A 64 -0.71 2.40 -6.49
CA GLY A 64 -1.97 3.12 -6.57
C GLY A 64 -2.93 2.80 -5.44
N GLY A 65 -4.16 2.41 -5.80
CA GLY A 65 -5.18 2.03 -4.81
C GLY A 65 -4.84 0.77 -4.00
N GLY A 66 -3.93 -0.08 -4.50
CA GLY A 66 -3.44 -1.25 -3.79
C GLY A 66 -2.61 -0.87 -2.56
N TYR A 67 -1.63 0.03 -2.76
CA TYR A 67 -0.84 0.65 -1.69
C TYR A 67 -1.73 1.21 -0.59
N ILE A 68 -2.72 2.01 -0.97
CA ILE A 68 -3.63 2.62 0.01
C ILE A 68 -4.40 1.51 0.76
N ALA A 69 -4.97 0.55 0.03
CA ALA A 69 -5.79 -0.52 0.59
C ALA A 69 -5.04 -1.47 1.52
N MET A 70 -3.72 -1.61 1.39
CA MET A 70 -2.88 -2.49 2.20
C MET A 70 -2.31 -1.80 3.45
N ASN A 71 -3.15 -1.01 4.13
CA ASN A 71 -2.79 -0.31 5.36
C ASN A 71 -1.60 0.65 5.18
N SER A 72 -1.72 1.56 4.20
CA SER A 72 -0.77 2.68 4.07
C SER A 72 -0.78 3.60 5.31
N ARG A 73 0.25 4.44 5.42
CA ARG A 73 0.31 5.55 6.39
C ARG A 73 -0.99 6.37 6.43
N HIS A 74 -1.57 6.61 5.26
CA HIS A 74 -2.76 7.44 5.09
C HIS A 74 -4.03 6.82 5.70
N LEU A 75 -4.04 5.51 5.97
CA LEU A 75 -5.12 4.82 6.67
C LEU A 75 -4.86 4.64 8.17
N GLY A 76 -3.78 5.24 8.71
CA GLY A 76 -3.45 5.19 10.13
C GLY A 76 -2.63 3.98 10.52
N ALA A 77 -1.78 3.46 9.62
CA ALA A 77 -0.72 2.53 10.01
C ALA A 77 0.20 3.21 11.04
N ASP A 78 0.52 2.49 12.10
CA ASP A 78 1.37 2.97 13.19
C ASP A 78 2.83 2.90 12.76
N PHE A 79 3.23 1.78 12.15
CA PHE A 79 4.58 1.58 11.62
C PHE A 79 4.53 1.10 10.16
N MET A 80 5.39 1.68 9.34
CA MET A 80 5.54 1.38 7.92
C MET A 80 7.00 1.08 7.62
N PHE A 81 7.30 -0.15 7.25
CA PHE A 81 8.62 -0.58 6.80
C PHE A 81 8.57 -0.94 5.31
N ALA A 82 9.69 -0.75 4.62
CA ALA A 82 9.84 -1.20 3.25
C ALA A 82 11.16 -1.96 3.09
N TRP A 83 11.17 -3.03 2.30
CA TRP A 83 12.42 -3.63 1.85
C TRP A 83 13.08 -2.78 0.75
N PRO A 84 14.40 -2.93 0.49
CA PRO A 84 15.05 -2.24 -0.62
C PRO A 84 14.43 -2.60 -1.98
N THR A 85 13.80 -3.78 -2.07
CA THR A 85 13.08 -4.27 -3.25
C THR A 85 11.67 -3.71 -3.41
N ALA A 86 11.21 -2.87 -2.47
CA ALA A 86 9.89 -2.28 -2.53
C ALA A 86 9.76 -1.27 -3.68
N GLU A 87 8.63 -1.32 -4.37
CA GLU A 87 8.27 -0.42 -5.45
C GLU A 87 6.94 0.26 -5.11
N ILE A 88 6.99 1.54 -4.73
CA ILE A 88 5.85 2.33 -4.26
C ILE A 88 5.57 3.41 -5.31
N ALA A 89 4.45 3.28 -6.04
CA ALA A 89 4.14 4.16 -7.16
C ALA A 89 2.64 4.45 -7.28
N VAL A 90 2.29 5.53 -7.99
CA VAL A 90 0.88 5.91 -8.21
C VAL A 90 0.15 4.91 -9.13
N MET A 91 0.88 4.28 -10.04
CA MET A 91 0.42 3.19 -10.90
C MET A 91 1.62 2.35 -11.34
N GLY A 92 1.37 1.27 -12.07
CA GLY A 92 2.45 0.43 -12.61
C GLY A 92 3.45 1.25 -13.44
N PRO A 93 4.78 1.01 -13.29
CA PRO A 93 5.82 1.79 -13.96
C PRO A 93 5.67 1.90 -15.48
N GLU A 94 5.26 0.81 -16.15
CA GLU A 94 5.02 0.81 -17.59
C GLU A 94 3.87 1.73 -18.01
N GLY A 95 2.75 1.68 -17.29
CA GLY A 95 1.62 2.57 -17.53
C GLY A 95 1.98 4.04 -17.28
N ALA A 96 2.73 4.32 -16.22
CA ALA A 96 3.21 5.66 -15.92
C ALA A 96 4.14 6.18 -17.01
N ALA A 97 5.11 5.38 -17.44
CA ALA A 97 6.07 5.77 -18.47
C ALA A 97 5.38 6.10 -19.81
N ASN A 98 4.41 5.28 -20.22
CA ASN A 98 3.64 5.49 -21.44
C ASN A 98 2.80 6.78 -21.44
N ILE A 99 2.45 7.31 -20.26
CA ILE A 99 1.71 8.57 -20.12
C ILE A 99 2.67 9.75 -20.04
N ILE A 100 3.71 9.65 -19.19
CA ILE A 100 4.64 10.75 -18.90
C ILE A 100 5.58 11.01 -20.07
N PHE A 101 6.16 9.95 -20.63
CA PHE A 101 7.18 10.02 -21.68
C PHE A 101 6.59 9.72 -23.06
N LYS A 102 5.28 9.88 -23.23
CA LYS A 102 4.56 9.54 -24.46
C LYS A 102 5.24 10.08 -25.72
N LYS A 103 5.55 11.38 -25.73
CA LYS A 103 6.20 12.05 -26.87
C LYS A 103 7.60 11.49 -27.15
N GLU A 104 8.42 11.34 -26.12
CA GLU A 104 9.78 10.82 -26.24
C GLU A 104 9.81 9.39 -26.79
N ILE A 105 8.82 8.57 -26.41
CA ILE A 105 8.65 7.20 -26.90
C ILE A 105 8.17 7.20 -28.35
N GLU A 106 7.18 8.02 -28.71
CA GLU A 106 6.60 8.09 -30.06
C GLU A 106 7.56 8.69 -31.09
N GLU A 107 8.45 9.60 -30.69
CA GLU A 107 9.41 10.28 -31.57
C GLU A 107 10.76 9.55 -31.68
N ALA A 108 10.97 8.47 -30.91
CA ALA A 108 12.21 7.69 -30.94
C ALA A 108 12.32 6.82 -32.19
N GLU A 109 13.56 6.59 -32.65
CA GLU A 109 13.85 5.65 -33.76
C GLU A 109 13.39 4.21 -33.42
N ASP A 110 13.49 3.82 -32.14
CA ASP A 110 13.01 2.55 -31.61
C ASP A 110 12.13 2.81 -30.36
N PRO A 111 10.80 2.94 -30.55
CA PRO A 111 9.86 3.22 -29.49
C PRO A 111 9.83 2.15 -28.39
N ASP A 112 10.01 0.88 -28.72
CA ASP A 112 9.95 -0.21 -27.73
C ASP A 112 11.19 -0.20 -26.84
N LYS A 113 12.37 0.02 -27.42
CA LYS A 113 13.59 0.21 -26.64
C LYS A 113 13.54 1.48 -25.80
N MET A 114 13.03 2.58 -26.35
CA MET A 114 12.86 3.83 -25.60
C MET A 114 11.89 3.63 -24.42
N ARG A 115 10.78 2.91 -24.64
CA ARG A 115 9.84 2.56 -23.56
C ARG A 115 10.54 1.84 -22.43
N GLN A 116 11.33 0.79 -22.71
CA GLN A 116 12.06 0.05 -21.67
C GLN A 116 13.02 0.93 -20.87
N ILE A 117 13.77 1.81 -21.55
CA ILE A 117 14.65 2.78 -20.90
C ILE A 117 13.85 3.70 -19.96
N LYS A 118 12.72 4.22 -20.44
CA LYS A 118 11.86 5.13 -19.67
C LYS A 118 11.15 4.46 -18.50
N VAL A 119 10.80 3.17 -18.62
CA VAL A 119 10.29 2.39 -17.49
C VAL A 119 11.36 2.25 -16.41
N GLN A 120 12.60 1.87 -16.77
CA GLN A 120 13.69 1.76 -15.80
C GLN A 120 13.99 3.11 -15.15
N GLU A 121 14.09 4.17 -15.94
CA GLU A 121 14.29 5.53 -15.43
C GLU A 121 13.17 5.91 -14.44
N TYR A 122 11.92 5.55 -14.74
CA TYR A 122 10.80 5.80 -13.83
C TYR A 122 10.93 5.02 -12.51
N VAL A 123 11.29 3.73 -12.57
CA VAL A 123 11.46 2.90 -11.37
C VAL A 123 12.56 3.46 -10.48
N GLU A 124 13.73 3.74 -11.05
CA GLU A 124 14.89 4.25 -10.34
C GLU A 124 14.65 5.61 -9.70
N ARG A 125 13.92 6.50 -10.39
CA ARG A 125 13.70 7.87 -9.90
C ARG A 125 12.50 8.02 -8.98
N PHE A 126 11.43 7.25 -9.22
CA PHE A 126 10.12 7.53 -8.60
C PHE A 126 9.54 6.34 -7.83
N ALA A 127 9.75 5.10 -8.27
CA ALA A 127 9.11 3.94 -7.66
C ALA A 127 9.90 3.33 -6.50
N ASN A 128 11.19 3.68 -6.33
CA ASN A 128 12.01 3.16 -5.23
C ASN A 128 11.44 3.59 -3.84
N PRO A 129 11.75 2.85 -2.76
CA PRO A 129 11.13 3.10 -1.45
C PRO A 129 11.67 4.37 -0.78
N TYR A 130 12.83 4.87 -1.20
CA TYR A 130 13.46 6.05 -0.63
C TYR A 130 12.67 7.33 -0.93
N VAL A 131 11.93 7.39 -2.05
CA VAL A 131 11.03 8.50 -2.36
C VAL A 131 9.89 8.58 -1.34
N ALA A 132 9.31 7.44 -0.95
CA ALA A 132 8.26 7.38 0.06
C ALA A 132 8.81 7.63 1.47
N ALA A 133 10.01 7.14 1.78
CA ALA A 133 10.69 7.39 3.04
C ALA A 133 11.04 8.87 3.23
N ALA A 134 11.56 9.54 2.20
CA ALA A 134 11.87 10.97 2.23
C ALA A 134 10.64 11.85 2.50
N LYS A 135 9.43 11.35 2.21
CA LYS A 135 8.15 12.01 2.51
C LYS A 135 7.55 11.62 3.87
N GLY A 136 8.19 10.73 4.62
CA GLY A 136 7.69 10.20 5.88
C GLY A 136 6.50 9.24 5.74
N TYR A 137 6.25 8.70 4.55
CA TYR A 137 5.20 7.70 4.37
C TYR A 137 5.67 6.34 4.89
N VAL A 138 6.94 6.01 4.67
CA VAL A 138 7.63 4.85 5.24
C VAL A 138 8.55 5.36 6.36
N ASP A 139 8.55 4.70 7.52
CA ASP A 139 9.42 5.06 8.65
C ASP A 139 10.88 4.69 8.38
N SER A 140 11.10 3.51 7.81
CA SER A 140 12.44 3.01 7.52
C SER A 140 12.45 2.03 6.35
N VAL A 141 13.53 2.09 5.57
CA VAL A 141 13.89 1.05 4.60
C VAL A 141 14.84 0.08 5.31
N ILE A 142 14.46 -1.19 5.38
CA ILE A 142 15.07 -2.19 6.27
C ILE A 142 15.51 -3.41 5.49
N GLU A 143 16.58 -4.09 5.92
CA GLU A 143 16.96 -5.35 5.30
C GLU A 143 15.91 -6.44 5.59
N PRO A 144 15.63 -7.35 4.65
CA PRO A 144 14.63 -8.41 4.86
C PRO A 144 14.83 -9.22 6.14
N SER A 145 16.09 -9.44 6.54
CA SER A 145 16.47 -10.17 7.76
C SER A 145 16.10 -9.45 9.06
N GLU A 146 15.94 -8.12 9.03
CA GLU A 146 15.59 -7.29 10.20
C GLU A 146 14.09 -7.25 10.46
N THR A 147 13.27 -7.73 9.51
CA THR A 147 11.80 -7.66 9.59
C THR A 147 11.27 -8.20 10.93
N ARG A 148 11.78 -9.35 11.40
CA ARG A 148 11.28 -9.96 12.63
C ARG A 148 11.57 -9.13 13.88
N SER A 149 12.81 -8.64 14.03
CA SER A 149 13.20 -7.87 15.22
C SER A 149 12.43 -6.55 15.29
N LEU A 150 12.26 -5.88 14.16
CA LEU A 150 11.50 -4.63 14.08
C LEU A 150 10.00 -4.83 14.31
N LEU A 151 9.40 -5.93 13.82
CA LEU A 151 8.01 -6.25 14.12
C LEU A 151 7.80 -6.49 15.61
N LEU A 152 8.70 -7.21 16.28
CA LEU A 152 8.61 -7.43 17.73
C LEU A 152 8.68 -6.10 18.49
N HIS A 153 9.64 -5.25 18.14
CA HIS A 153 9.79 -3.94 18.76
C HIS A 153 8.58 -3.04 18.52
N ALA A 154 8.06 -2.98 17.29
CA ALA A 154 6.88 -2.19 16.95
C ALA A 154 5.65 -2.63 17.75
N ILE A 155 5.45 -3.94 17.94
CA ILE A 155 4.35 -4.49 18.76
C ILE A 155 4.52 -4.10 20.23
N GLU A 156 5.73 -4.20 20.76
CA GLU A 156 6.04 -3.82 22.15
C GLU A 156 5.76 -2.33 22.39
N VAL A 157 6.24 -1.46 21.52
CA VAL A 157 6.03 0.01 21.63
C VAL A 157 4.55 0.37 21.51
N SER A 158 3.79 -0.34 20.68
CA SER A 158 2.37 -0.06 20.45
C SER A 158 1.41 -0.83 21.37
N SER A 159 1.92 -1.59 22.36
CA SER A 159 1.07 -2.46 23.19
C SER A 159 0.03 -1.72 24.03
N HIS A 160 0.26 -0.44 24.33
CA HIS A 160 -0.62 0.43 25.09
C HIS A 160 -1.25 1.53 24.23
N LYS A 161 -1.30 1.34 22.91
CA LYS A 161 -1.93 2.29 22.00
C LYS A 161 -3.38 2.53 22.40
N ASP A 162 -3.75 3.79 22.57
CA ASP A 162 -5.13 4.27 22.70
C ASP A 162 -5.41 5.28 21.58
N ASP A 163 -6.45 5.02 20.79
CA ASP A 163 -6.84 5.82 19.63
C ASP A 163 -8.35 6.00 19.64
N GLN A 164 -8.80 7.24 19.91
CA GLN A 164 -10.22 7.57 20.03
C GLN A 164 -10.84 7.91 18.69
N ARG A 165 -12.07 7.41 18.47
CA ARG A 165 -12.86 7.67 17.26
C ARG A 165 -14.00 8.63 17.55
N PRO A 166 -14.47 9.42 16.56
CA PRO A 166 -15.62 10.30 16.74
C PRO A 166 -16.85 9.54 17.24
N PHE A 167 -17.55 10.13 18.22
CA PHE A 167 -18.73 9.53 18.83
C PHE A 167 -19.84 9.26 17.80
N LYS A 168 -20.33 8.02 17.75
CA LYS A 168 -21.42 7.56 16.89
C LYS A 168 -21.97 6.24 17.43
N LYS A 169 -23.21 5.86 17.07
CA LYS A 169 -23.76 4.53 17.40
C LYS A 169 -22.95 3.42 16.72
N HIS A 170 -22.69 3.58 15.43
CA HIS A 170 -21.80 2.77 14.60
C HIS A 170 -21.53 3.54 13.29
N GLY A 171 -20.54 3.11 12.51
CA GLY A 171 -20.37 3.62 11.14
C GLY A 171 -21.23 2.88 10.12
N ILE A 172 -21.07 3.24 8.83
CA ILE A 172 -21.81 2.68 7.69
C ILE A 172 -20.77 2.20 6.67
N PRO A 173 -20.25 0.95 6.81
CA PRO A 173 -19.35 0.39 5.83
C PRO A 173 -20.08 0.15 4.49
N PRO A 174 -19.38 0.16 3.34
CA PRO A 174 -19.96 -0.26 2.07
C PRO A 174 -20.49 -1.71 2.13
N PHE A 175 -21.61 -2.00 1.47
CA PHE A 175 -22.28 -3.31 1.46
C PHE A 175 -22.19 -4.05 0.12
#